data_AF-A0A2W4N8B3-F1
#
_entry.id   AF-A0A2W4N8B3-F1
#
_cell.length_a   1.000
_cell.length_b   1.000
_cell.length_c   1.000
_cell.angle_alpha   90.00
_cell.angle_beta   90.00
_cell.angle_gamma   90.00
#
_symmetry.space_group_name_H-M   'P 1'
#
loop_
_entity.id
_entity.type
_entity.pdbx_description
1 polymer ?
#
loop_
_entity_poly.entity_id
_entity_poly.type
_entity_poly.pdbx_seq_one_letter_code
_entity_poly.pdbx_strand_id
1 'polypeptide(L)'
;LEEFVRPFSLSLRLFGNIFAEEVLLLIVSTLAPLLAPVPIMGLSLLFGLIQAIVFTTLTAIYIGGVVEAKAHLHRHGHGHDHHGAQGALAHAHGH
;
A
#
# COMPACT_ATOMS: atom_id res chain seq x y z
N LEU A 1 3.15 -2.29 12.27
CA LEU A 1 2.21 -3.41 12.10
C LEU A 1 0.87 -2.94 11.52
N GLU A 2 0.25 -1.89 12.08
CA GLU A 2 -1.02 -1.35 11.58
C GLU A 2 -1.03 -0.94 10.09
N GLU A 3 0.07 -0.43 9.56
CA GLU A 3 0.21 -0.08 8.12
C GLU A 3 0.20 -1.30 7.19
N PHE A 4 0.62 -2.47 7.67
CA PHE A 4 0.61 -3.72 6.89
C PHE A 4 -0.73 -4.45 7.02
N VAL A 5 -1.38 -4.31 8.19
CA VAL A 5 -2.66 -4.96 8.51
C VAL A 5 -3.83 -4.32 7.76
N ARG A 6 -3.81 -3.00 7.52
CA ARG A 6 -4.85 -2.32 6.71
C ARG A 6 -4.97 -2.88 5.28
N PRO A 7 -3.89 -2.92 4.47
CA PRO A 7 -3.93 -3.50 3.14
C PRO A 7 -4.24 -5.01 3.21
N PHE A 8 -3.66 -5.75 4.15
CA PHE A 8 -3.93 -7.19 4.32
C PHE A 8 -5.41 -7.51 4.61
N SER A 9 -6.06 -6.73 5.48
CA SER A 9 -7.49 -6.85 5.78
C SER A 9 -8.36 -6.50 4.57
N LEU A 10 -7.88 -5.62 3.68
CA LEU A 10 -8.50 -5.30 2.39
C LEU A 10 -8.44 -6.50 1.42
N SER A 11 -7.28 -7.16 1.33
CA SER A 11 -7.07 -8.35 0.50
C SER A 11 -7.94 -9.53 0.93
N LEU A 12 -8.08 -9.76 2.25
CA LEU A 12 -8.99 -10.77 2.81
C LEU A 12 -10.45 -10.48 2.46
N ARG A 13 -10.83 -9.20 2.40
CA ARG A 13 -12.18 -8.77 2.01
C ARG A 13 -12.47 -9.04 0.53
N LEU A 14 -11.46 -8.93 -0.34
CA LEU A 14 -11.57 -9.27 -1.75
C LEU A 14 -11.55 -10.79 -2.00
N PHE A 15 -10.68 -11.50 -1.30
CA PHE A 15 -10.66 -12.97 -1.26
C PHE A 15 -12.02 -13.53 -0.81
N GLY A 16 -12.61 -12.93 0.24
CA GLY A 16 -13.94 -13.25 0.71
C GLY A 16 -15.03 -13.03 -0.33
N ASN A 17 -14.97 -11.95 -1.12
CA ASN A 17 -15.95 -11.69 -2.18
C ASN A 17 -15.88 -12.73 -3.32
N ILE A 18 -14.69 -13.07 -3.81
CA ILE A 18 -14.51 -14.08 -4.88
C ILE A 18 -14.89 -15.48 -4.37
N PHE A 19 -14.48 -15.82 -3.14
CA PHE A 19 -14.80 -17.11 -2.53
C PHE A 19 -16.29 -17.24 -2.19
N ALA A 20 -16.91 -16.16 -1.69
CA ALA A 20 -18.34 -16.13 -1.41
C ALA A 20 -19.16 -16.23 -2.70
N GLU A 21 -18.72 -15.60 -3.79
CA GLU A 21 -19.39 -15.72 -5.08
C GLU A 21 -19.36 -17.16 -5.61
N GLU A 22 -18.21 -17.84 -5.57
CA GLU A 22 -18.06 -19.24 -5.97
C GLU A 22 -18.93 -20.18 -5.12
N VAL A 23 -18.90 -20.02 -3.79
CA VAL A 23 -19.69 -20.82 -2.84
C VAL A 23 -21.18 -20.50 -2.96
N LEU A 24 -21.55 -19.22 -3.16
CA LEU A 24 -22.93 -18.79 -3.37
C LEU A 24 -23.48 -19.38 -4.67
N LEU A 25 -22.71 -19.41 -5.76
CA LEU A 25 -23.08 -20.04 -7.01
C LEU A 25 -23.38 -21.52 -6.82
N LEU A 26 -22.55 -22.23 -6.05
CA LEU A 26 -22.74 -23.65 -5.74
C LEU A 26 -24.06 -23.91 -4.97
N ILE A 27 -24.35 -23.07 -3.96
CA ILE A 27 -25.55 -23.17 -3.11
C ILE A 27 -26.82 -22.75 -3.87
N VAL A 28 -26.73 -21.67 -4.64
CA VAL A 28 -27.86 -21.13 -5.41
C VAL A 28 -28.19 -22.03 -6.59
N SER A 29 -27.18 -22.63 -7.24
CA SER A 29 -27.38 -23.66 -8.26
C SER A 29 -28.14 -24.89 -7.73
N THR A 30 -28.12 -25.15 -6.42
CA THR A 30 -28.89 -26.22 -5.79
C THR A 30 -30.28 -25.78 -5.30
N LEU A 31 -30.55 -24.47 -5.19
CA LEU A 31 -31.76 -23.93 -4.55
C LEU A 31 -32.68 -23.08 -5.44
N ALA A 32 -32.18 -22.42 -6.50
CA ALA A 32 -32.95 -21.43 -7.27
C ALA A 32 -32.71 -21.47 -8.80
N PRO A 33 -33.66 -20.95 -9.61
CA PRO A 33 -33.49 -20.83 -11.05
C PRO A 33 -32.34 -19.88 -11.41
N LEU A 34 -31.55 -20.26 -12.42
CA LEU A 34 -30.27 -19.65 -12.81
C LEU A 34 -30.28 -18.13 -13.11
N LEU A 35 -31.43 -17.47 -13.25
CA LEU A 35 -31.51 -16.09 -13.77
C LEU A 35 -31.47 -14.98 -12.69
N ALA A 36 -31.95 -15.25 -11.48
CA ALA A 36 -31.91 -14.28 -10.37
C ALA A 36 -30.50 -13.87 -9.88
N PRO A 37 -29.48 -14.75 -9.91
CA PRO A 37 -28.15 -14.44 -9.37
C PRO A 37 -27.30 -13.60 -10.32
N VAL A 38 -27.58 -13.67 -11.63
CA VAL A 38 -26.76 -13.13 -12.71
C VAL A 38 -26.44 -11.63 -12.56
N PRO A 39 -27.42 -10.73 -12.35
CA PRO A 39 -27.10 -9.31 -12.18
C PRO A 39 -26.39 -8.99 -10.86
N ILE A 40 -26.61 -9.80 -9.81
CA ILE A 40 -25.97 -9.58 -8.50
C ILE A 40 -24.49 -10.00 -8.51
N MET A 41 -24.14 -11.06 -9.25
CA MET A 41 -22.74 -11.49 -9.45
C MET A 41 -21.91 -10.39 -10.12
N GLY A 42 -22.41 -9.79 -11.20
CA GLY A 42 -21.71 -8.72 -11.90
C GLY A 42 -21.45 -7.47 -11.04
N LEU A 43 -22.42 -7.10 -10.20
CA LEU A 43 -22.26 -5.98 -9.26
C LEU A 43 -21.23 -6.31 -8.16
N SER A 44 -21.29 -7.53 -7.60
CA SER A 44 -20.34 -8.00 -6.58
C SER A 44 -18.90 -7.98 -7.09
N LEU A 45 -18.69 -8.46 -8.32
CA LEU A 45 -17.38 -8.44 -8.99
C LEU A 45 -16.85 -7.03 -9.23
N LEU A 46 -17.73 -6.08 -9.60
CA LEU A 46 -17.36 -4.66 -9.76
C LEU A 46 -16.86 -4.03 -8.46
N PHE A 47 -17.57 -4.26 -7.35
CA PHE A 47 -17.13 -3.80 -6.03
C PHE A 47 -15.81 -4.46 -5.62
N GLY A 48 -15.61 -5.73 -5.97
CA GLY A 48 -14.36 -6.42 -5.76
C GLY A 48 -13.19 -5.80 -6.56
N LEU A 49 -13.43 -5.46 -7.82
CA LEU A 49 -12.43 -4.83 -8.68
C LEU A 49 -11.98 -3.47 -8.13
N ILE A 50 -12.94 -2.65 -7.67
CA ILE A 50 -12.65 -1.35 -7.04
C ILE A 50 -11.75 -1.54 -5.80
N GLN A 51 -12.04 -2.55 -4.98
CA GLN A 51 -11.24 -2.88 -3.80
C GLN A 51 -9.80 -3.30 -4.15
N ALA A 52 -9.63 -4.10 -5.21
CA ALA A 52 -8.32 -4.54 -5.68
C ALA A 52 -7.46 -3.39 -6.23
N ILE A 53 -8.08 -2.44 -6.92
CA ILE A 53 -7.40 -1.24 -7.44
C ILE A 53 -6.92 -0.37 -6.27
N VAL A 54 -7.77 -0.10 -5.28
CA VAL A 54 -7.40 0.71 -4.11
C VAL A 54 -6.24 0.07 -3.34
N PHE A 55 -6.25 -1.26 -3.15
CA PHE A 55 -5.15 -1.99 -2.53
C PHE A 55 -3.84 -1.83 -3.31
N THR A 56 -3.89 -2.05 -4.63
CA THR A 56 -2.72 -1.98 -5.50
C THR A 56 -2.15 -0.57 -5.54
N THR A 57 -3.00 0.46 -5.59
CA THR A 57 -2.59 1.86 -5.52
C THR A 57 -1.91 2.18 -4.20
N LEU A 58 -2.48 1.80 -3.05
CA LEU A 58 -1.85 2.00 -1.74
C LEU A 58 -0.50 1.28 -1.63
N THR A 59 -0.41 0.07 -2.17
CA THR A 59 0.83 -0.71 -2.20
C THR A 59 1.89 -0.06 -3.09
N ALA A 60 1.51 0.45 -4.27
CA ALA A 60 2.41 1.13 -5.17
C ALA A 60 2.99 2.42 -4.55
N ILE A 61 2.14 3.20 -3.87
CA ILE A 61 2.57 4.42 -3.16
C ILE A 61 3.50 4.05 -1.99
N TYR A 62 3.19 2.99 -1.24
CA TYR A 62 4.05 2.51 -0.15
C TYR A 62 5.43 2.08 -0.66
N ILE A 63 5.47 1.25 -1.72
CA ILE A 63 6.73 0.81 -2.33
C ILE A 63 7.51 2.00 -2.87
N GLY A 64 6.85 2.94 -3.56
CA GLY A 64 7.48 4.16 -4.06
C GLY A 64 8.12 5.00 -2.94
N GLY A 65 7.39 5.23 -1.84
CA GLY A 65 7.91 5.96 -0.68
C GLY A 65 9.08 5.27 0.02
N VAL A 66 9.05 3.93 0.13
CA VAL A 66 10.18 3.16 0.69
C VAL A 66 11.40 3.20 -0.23
N VAL A 67 11.20 3.17 -1.54
CA VAL A 67 12.28 3.28 -2.55
C VAL A 67 12.91 4.67 -2.51
N GLU A 68 12.11 5.73 -2.43
CA GLU A 68 12.56 7.12 -2.34
C GLU A 68 13.30 7.39 -1.01
N ALA A 69 12.78 6.88 0.11
CA ALA A 69 13.46 6.95 1.41
C ALA A 69 14.84 6.26 1.39
N LYS A 70 14.97 5.14 0.67
CA LYS A 70 16.26 4.46 0.47
C LYS A 70 17.22 5.24 -0.42
N ALA A 71 16.72 5.93 -1.45
CA ALA A 71 17.54 6.76 -2.32
C ALA A 71 18.16 7.96 -1.58
N HIS A 72 17.45 8.55 -0.61
CA HIS A 72 17.95 9.66 0.19
C HIS A 72 19.03 9.26 1.20
N LEU A 73 19.05 8.00 1.67
CA LEU A 73 20.12 7.47 2.53
C LEU A 73 21.47 7.36 1.82
N HIS A 74 21.48 7.27 0.48
CA HIS A 74 22.71 7.13 -0.30
C HIS A 74 23.40 8.47 -0.65
N ARG A 75 22.77 9.61 -0.35
CA ARG A 75 23.37 10.96 -0.54
C ARG A 75 23.95 11.58 0.73
N HIS A 76 23.78 10.95 1.88
CA HIS A 76 24.33 11.42 3.17
C HIS A 76 25.47 10.54 3.72
N GLY A 77 26.02 9.64 2.91
CA GLY A 77 27.25 8.89 3.22
C GLY A 77 28.55 9.67 2.92
N HIS A 78 28.47 10.90 2.40
CA HIS A 78 29.63 11.78 2.32
C HIS A 78 29.49 12.84 3.41
N GLY A 79 30.09 12.52 4.56
CA GLY A 79 30.46 13.51 5.56
C GLY A 79 31.22 14.63 4.87
N HIS A 80 30.64 15.83 4.91
CA HIS A 80 31.44 17.02 4.91
C HIS A 80 31.56 17.43 6.38
N ASP A 81 32.67 16.99 6.95
CA ASP A 81 33.19 17.37 8.25
C ASP A 81 33.56 18.85 8.18
N HIS A 82 32.59 19.75 8.40
CA HIS A 82 32.85 21.17 8.57
C HIS A 82 32.20 21.72 9.85
N HIS A 83 32.43 21.02 10.95
CA HIS A 83 32.45 21.59 12.29
C HIS A 83 33.90 21.57 12.78
N GLY A 84 34.67 22.66 12.56
CA GLY A 84 36.04 22.70 13.09
C GLY A 84 36.92 23.92 12.79
N ALA A 85 36.57 24.82 11.86
CA ALA A 85 37.51 25.88 11.44
C ALA A 85 36.98 27.33 11.49
N GLN A 86 35.82 27.59 12.10
CA GLN A 86 35.29 28.96 12.22
C GLN A 86 35.47 29.60 13.62
N GLY A 87 35.87 28.84 14.64
CA GLY A 87 36.13 29.38 15.99
C GLY A 87 37.54 29.92 16.23
N ALA A 88 38.54 29.54 15.41
CA ALA A 88 39.94 29.87 15.66
C ALA A 88 40.40 31.21 15.02
N LEU A 89 39.69 31.71 14.01
CA LEU A 89 40.05 32.95 13.31
C LEU A 89 39.51 34.22 13.98
N ALA A 90 38.58 34.09 14.94
CA ALA A 90 38.04 35.23 15.68
C ALA A 90 38.98 35.74 16.81
N HIS A 91 39.99 34.95 17.21
CA HIS A 91 40.84 35.26 18.36
C HIS A 91 42.25 35.77 18.00
N ALA A 92 42.60 35.82 16.70
CA ALA A 92 43.93 36.24 16.23
C ALA A 92 43.98 37.68 15.67
N HIS A 93 42.87 38.40 15.68
CA HIS A 93 42.79 39.76 15.12
C HIS A 93 42.28 40.82 16.11
N GLY A 94 42.38 40.53 17.41
CA GLY A 94 41.92 41.37 18.51
C GLY A 94 43.00 41.69 19.55
N HIS A 95 44.26 41.82 19.13
CA HIS A 95 45.34 42.38 19.95
C HIS A 95 46.14 43.40 19.14
#